data_AF-A0A842NKY6-F1
#
_entry.id   AF-A0A842NKY6-F1
#
_cell.length_a   1.000
_cell.length_b   1.000
_cell.length_c   1.000
_cell.angle_alpha   90.00
_cell.angle_beta   90.00
_cell.angle_gamma   90.00
#
_symmetry.space_group_name_H-M   'P 1'
#
loop_
_entity.id
_entity.type
_entity.pdbx_description
1 polymer ?
#
loop_
_entity_poly.entity_id
_entity_poly.type
_entity_poly.pdbx_seq_one_letter_code
_entity_poly.pdbx_strand_id
1 'polypeptide(L)'
;MRTLLTINVGGGVVPILISLYLLLYSIPSNSPDLLATYIKALVILIVVTISTYNSSVIVKGMGIATPAFGPPSMTAFITFLINWISPVTCPTQIAYVGGTLGALIGADILNLPKLGQLQAPSVSIGGAGTFDGVYLTGLVSVLLVLLLK
;
A
#
# COMPACT_ATOMS: atom_id res chain seq x y z
N MET A 1 25.70 -0.93 16.71
CA MET A 1 25.41 -1.99 15.71
C MET A 1 25.06 -1.32 14.39
N ARG A 2 25.47 -1.87 13.25
CA ARG A 2 24.97 -1.43 11.93
C ARG A 2 23.79 -2.34 11.57
N THR A 3 22.65 -1.76 11.22
CA THR A 3 21.50 -2.51 10.68
C THR A 3 21.54 -2.39 9.17
N LEU A 4 21.59 -3.53 8.47
CA LEU A 4 21.52 -3.55 7.01
C LEU A 4 20.07 -3.31 6.59
N LEU A 5 19.83 -2.28 5.77
CA LEU A 5 18.52 -2.00 5.20
C LEU A 5 18.48 -2.53 3.76
N THR A 6 17.56 -3.46 3.49
CA THR A 6 17.35 -4.05 2.16
C THR A 6 15.93 -3.72 1.66
N ILE A 7 15.70 -3.92 0.37
CA ILE A 7 14.36 -3.86 -0.22
C ILE A 7 14.02 -5.21 -0.86
N ASN A 8 12.81 -5.67 -0.59
CA ASN A 8 12.29 -6.90 -1.14
C ASN A 8 11.90 -6.70 -2.61
N VAL A 9 12.34 -7.58 -3.51
CA VAL A 9 12.00 -7.49 -4.93
C VAL A 9 10.50 -7.71 -5.16
N GLY A 10 9.92 -8.77 -4.59
CA GLY A 10 8.51 -9.11 -4.83
C GLY A 10 7.53 -8.31 -3.96
N GLY A 11 7.89 -8.01 -2.72
CA GLY A 11 7.07 -7.26 -1.78
C GLY A 11 7.25 -5.74 -1.82
N GLY A 12 8.36 -5.23 -2.37
CA GLY A 12 8.66 -3.80 -2.46
C GLY A 12 8.80 -3.33 -3.91
N VAL A 13 9.81 -3.80 -4.63
CA VAL A 13 10.16 -3.29 -5.97
C VAL A 13 9.05 -3.52 -6.99
N VAL A 14 8.58 -4.75 -7.15
CA VAL A 14 7.49 -5.11 -8.07
C VAL A 14 6.22 -4.30 -7.81
N PRO A 15 5.69 -4.22 -6.57
CA PRO A 15 4.50 -3.40 -6.29
C PRO A 15 4.70 -1.91 -6.58
N ILE A 16 5.89 -1.35 -6.32
CA ILE A 16 6.22 0.03 -6.71
C ILE A 16 6.16 0.18 -8.23
N LEU A 17 6.80 -0.72 -8.98
CA LEU A 17 6.81 -0.65 -10.44
C LEU A 17 5.41 -0.79 -11.05
N ILE A 18 4.58 -1.69 -10.53
CA ILE A 18 3.19 -1.83 -10.97
C ILE A 18 2.41 -0.55 -10.63
N SER A 19 2.58 -0.01 -9.43
CA SER A 19 1.91 1.25 -9.04
C SER A 19 2.32 2.42 -9.93
N LEU A 20 3.60 2.53 -10.29
CA LEU A 20 4.10 3.52 -11.23
C LEU A 20 3.51 3.33 -12.63
N TYR A 21 3.47 2.09 -13.14
CA TYR A 21 2.83 1.80 -14.42
C TYR A 21 1.34 2.20 -14.43
N LEU A 22 0.61 1.88 -13.35
CA LEU A 22 -0.80 2.24 -13.23
C LEU A 22 -1.00 3.76 -13.19
N LEU A 23 -0.19 4.46 -12.41
CA LEU A 23 -0.26 5.92 -12.30
C LEU A 23 0.14 6.62 -13.59
N LEU A 24 1.23 6.20 -14.23
CA LEU A 24 1.82 6.94 -15.35
C LEU A 24 1.22 6.56 -16.72
N TYR A 25 0.61 5.38 -16.84
CA TYR A 25 0.14 4.88 -18.13
C TYR A 25 -1.32 4.43 -18.09
N SER A 26 -1.68 3.52 -17.17
CA SER A 26 -3.03 2.92 -17.19
C SER A 26 -4.12 3.93 -16.86
N ILE A 27 -3.97 4.72 -15.79
CA ILE A 27 -4.98 5.68 -15.36
C ILE A 27 -5.15 6.81 -16.40
N PRO A 28 -4.08 7.47 -16.90
CA PRO A 28 -4.19 8.45 -17.98
C PRO A 28 -4.91 7.96 -19.24
N SER A 29 -4.67 6.69 -19.62
CA SER A 29 -5.23 6.14 -20.85
C SER A 29 -6.70 5.75 -20.73
N ASN A 30 -7.22 5.58 -19.51
CA ASN A 30 -8.56 5.04 -19.27
C ASN A 30 -9.48 5.98 -18.47
N SER A 31 -9.00 7.17 -18.09
CA SER A 31 -9.79 8.13 -17.32
C SER A 31 -10.17 9.37 -18.12
N PRO A 32 -11.47 9.74 -18.20
CA PRO A 32 -11.92 10.95 -18.87
C PRO A 32 -11.59 12.21 -18.07
N ASP A 33 -11.48 12.11 -16.74
CA ASP A 33 -11.07 13.20 -15.84
C ASP A 33 -9.88 12.73 -14.98
N LEU A 34 -8.69 13.06 -15.47
CA LEU A 34 -7.44 12.65 -14.86
C LEU A 34 -7.22 13.30 -13.49
N LEU A 35 -7.57 14.59 -13.36
CA LEU A 35 -7.35 15.36 -12.14
C LEU A 35 -8.21 14.80 -11.01
N ALA A 36 -9.52 14.57 -11.26
CA ALA A 36 -10.39 13.97 -10.27
C ALA A 36 -9.94 12.57 -9.86
N THR A 37 -9.44 11.77 -10.83
CA THR A 37 -8.96 10.41 -10.54
C THR A 37 -7.72 10.41 -9.65
N TYR A 38 -6.76 11.29 -9.90
CA TYR A 38 -5.57 11.41 -9.06
C TYR A 38 -5.86 11.97 -7.67
N ILE A 39 -6.79 12.92 -7.54
CA ILE A 39 -7.24 13.40 -6.24
C ILE A 39 -7.82 12.23 -5.44
N LYS A 40 -8.68 11.41 -6.04
CA LYS A 40 -9.26 10.22 -5.38
C LYS A 40 -8.18 9.21 -4.99
N ALA A 41 -7.25 8.90 -5.90
CA ALA A 41 -6.12 8.00 -5.60
C ALA A 41 -5.25 8.52 -4.44
N LEU A 42 -5.00 9.83 -4.40
CA LEU A 42 -4.23 10.48 -3.33
C LEU A 42 -4.96 10.39 -1.98
N VAL A 43 -6.28 10.63 -1.96
CA VAL A 43 -7.08 10.48 -0.74
C VAL A 43 -7.01 9.05 -0.20
N ILE A 44 -7.19 8.04 -1.06
CA ILE A 44 -7.08 6.63 -0.67
C ILE A 44 -5.68 6.35 -0.11
N LEU A 45 -4.63 6.77 -0.81
CA LEU A 45 -3.25 6.58 -0.38
C LEU A 45 -3.00 7.18 1.00
N ILE A 46 -3.45 8.42 1.25
CA ILE A 46 -3.27 9.10 2.54
C ILE A 46 -3.99 8.34 3.66
N VAL A 47 -5.26 7.98 3.44
CA VAL A 47 -6.07 7.27 4.43
C VAL A 47 -5.47 5.92 4.77
N VAL A 48 -5.07 5.14 3.77
CA VAL A 48 -4.45 3.82 3.97
C VAL A 48 -3.07 3.96 4.63
N THR A 49 -2.28 4.96 4.26
CA THR A 49 -0.98 5.24 4.89
C THR A 49 -1.14 5.48 6.39
N ILE A 50 -2.05 6.38 6.77
CA ILE A 50 -2.29 6.73 8.18
C ILE A 50 -2.83 5.53 8.95
N SER A 51 -3.81 4.82 8.38
CA SER A 51 -4.39 3.63 8.99
C SER A 51 -3.34 2.54 9.21
N THR A 52 -2.53 2.25 8.18
CA THR A 52 -1.48 1.23 8.25
C THR A 52 -0.42 1.60 9.28
N TYR A 53 0.07 2.85 9.26
CA TYR A 53 1.06 3.34 10.22
C TYR A 53 0.57 3.18 11.67
N ASN A 54 -0.67 3.57 11.95
CA ASN A 54 -1.26 3.46 13.29
C ASN A 54 -1.47 2.00 13.73
N SER A 55 -1.72 1.09 12.79
CA SER A 55 -1.90 -0.34 13.06
C SER A 55 -0.59 -1.14 13.12
N SER A 56 0.51 -0.55 12.65
CA SER A 56 1.81 -1.24 12.55
C SER A 56 2.51 -1.32 13.91
N VAL A 57 3.12 -2.46 14.20
CA VAL A 57 3.83 -2.73 15.44
C VAL A 57 5.24 -3.20 15.13
N ILE A 58 6.22 -2.64 15.84
CA ILE A 58 7.62 -3.02 15.72
C ILE A 58 7.88 -4.22 16.63
N VAL A 59 8.20 -5.36 16.03
CA VAL A 59 8.46 -6.61 16.74
C VAL A 59 9.96 -6.90 16.71
N LYS A 60 10.58 -6.89 17.90
CA LYS A 60 12.01 -7.14 18.07
C LYS A 60 12.41 -8.47 17.41
N GLY A 61 13.45 -8.45 16.59
CA GLY A 61 13.94 -9.62 15.86
C GLY A 61 13.10 -10.07 14.66
N MET A 62 11.90 -9.51 14.42
CA MET A 62 11.05 -9.86 13.27
C MET A 62 10.80 -8.70 12.29
N GLY A 63 10.94 -7.45 12.73
CA GLY A 63 10.74 -6.27 11.88
C GLY A 63 9.42 -5.56 12.16
N ILE A 64 8.81 -5.00 11.11
CA ILE A 64 7.54 -4.27 11.21
C ILE A 64 6.40 -5.23 10.88
N ALA A 65 5.51 -5.46 11.82
CA ALA A 65 4.32 -6.29 11.64
C ALA A 65 3.10 -5.40 11.40
N THR A 66 2.28 -5.77 10.43
CA THR A 66 0.97 -5.14 10.17
C THR A 66 -0.12 -6.20 10.18
N PRO A 67 -1.37 -5.86 10.58
CA PRO A 67 -2.48 -6.79 10.47
C PRO A 67 -2.71 -7.17 9.00
N ALA A 68 -2.67 -8.47 8.67
CA ALA A 68 -2.70 -8.95 7.29
C ALA A 68 -3.89 -8.42 6.46
N PHE A 69 -5.07 -8.24 7.08
CA PHE A 69 -6.27 -7.72 6.44
C PHE A 69 -6.53 -6.23 6.69
N GLY A 70 -5.74 -5.56 7.53
CA GLY A 70 -5.94 -4.16 7.88
C GLY A 70 -5.87 -3.22 6.66
N PRO A 71 -4.71 -3.10 6.01
CA PRO A 71 -4.55 -2.25 4.83
C PRO A 71 -5.48 -2.63 3.65
N PRO A 72 -5.66 -3.92 3.27
CA PRO A 72 -6.54 -4.27 2.17
C PRO A 72 -8.00 -3.90 2.44
N SER A 73 -8.50 -4.15 3.65
CA SER A 73 -9.88 -3.83 4.03
C SER A 73 -10.12 -2.33 4.08
N MET A 74 -9.17 -1.57 4.64
CA MET A 74 -9.26 -0.11 4.67
C MET A 74 -9.29 0.48 3.27
N THR A 75 -8.46 -0.05 2.37
CA THR A 75 -8.42 0.36 0.96
C THR A 75 -9.75 0.09 0.26
N ALA A 76 -10.31 -1.10 0.42
CA ALA A 76 -11.59 -1.46 -0.16
C ALA A 76 -12.72 -0.57 0.38
N PHE A 77 -12.76 -0.37 1.70
CA PHE A 77 -13.74 0.47 2.37
C PHE A 77 -13.71 1.91 1.87
N ILE A 78 -12.53 2.54 1.83
CA ILE A 78 -12.43 3.94 1.41
C ILE A 78 -12.68 4.11 -0.10
N THR A 79 -12.27 3.14 -0.92
CA THR A 79 -12.56 3.15 -2.37
C THR A 79 -14.07 3.07 -2.61
N PHE A 80 -14.76 2.17 -1.89
CA PHE A 80 -16.21 2.04 -1.95
C PHE A 80 -16.90 3.33 -1.48
N LEU A 81 -16.47 3.92 -0.36
CA LEU A 81 -17.06 5.15 0.17
C LEU A 81 -16.91 6.33 -0.81
N ILE A 82 -15.75 6.48 -1.43
CA ILE A 82 -15.53 7.50 -2.45
C ILE A 82 -16.41 7.25 -3.67
N ASN A 83 -16.53 5.99 -4.12
CA ASN A 83 -17.38 5.61 -5.25
C ASN A 83 -18.86 5.88 -5.00
N TRP A 84 -19.32 5.69 -3.76
CA TRP A 84 -20.68 6.00 -3.36
C TRP A 84 -21.00 7.49 -3.47
N ILE A 85 -20.05 8.37 -3.12
CA ILE A 85 -20.24 9.83 -3.15
C ILE A 85 -20.03 10.41 -4.56
N SER A 86 -18.99 9.93 -5.25
CA SER A 86 -18.60 10.39 -6.58
C SER A 86 -18.03 9.22 -7.38
N PRO A 87 -18.72 8.76 -8.45
CA PRO A 87 -18.31 7.60 -9.23
C PRO A 87 -16.83 7.63 -9.59
N VAL A 88 -16.13 6.53 -9.29
CA VAL A 88 -14.70 6.45 -9.52
C VAL A 88 -14.44 5.82 -10.88
N THR A 89 -13.68 6.52 -11.72
CA THR A 89 -13.04 5.91 -12.87
C THR A 89 -11.83 5.11 -12.44
N CYS A 90 -11.63 3.93 -13.06
CA CYS A 90 -10.51 3.04 -12.75
C CYS A 90 -10.42 2.61 -11.26
N PRO A 91 -11.51 2.11 -10.64
CA PRO A 91 -11.56 1.83 -9.20
C PRO A 91 -10.56 0.75 -8.77
N THR A 92 -10.28 -0.23 -9.62
CA THR A 92 -9.30 -1.29 -9.32
C THR A 92 -7.87 -0.77 -9.37
N GLN A 93 -7.54 0.08 -10.34
CA GLN A 93 -6.21 0.67 -10.46
C GLN A 93 -5.89 1.56 -9.26
N ILE A 94 -6.81 2.44 -8.87
CA ILE A 94 -6.58 3.32 -7.71
C ILE A 94 -6.57 2.54 -6.40
N ALA A 95 -7.34 1.46 -6.28
CA ALA A 95 -7.32 0.60 -5.10
C ALA A 95 -5.99 -0.15 -5.00
N TYR A 96 -5.46 -0.67 -6.11
CA TYR A 96 -4.13 -1.24 -6.14
C TYR A 96 -3.11 -0.19 -5.70
N VAL A 97 -3.05 0.98 -6.36
CA VAL A 97 -2.05 2.01 -6.06
C VAL A 97 -2.15 2.49 -4.60
N GLY A 98 -3.35 2.88 -4.16
CA GLY A 98 -3.58 3.42 -2.83
C GLY A 98 -3.36 2.38 -1.72
N GLY A 99 -3.77 1.13 -1.95
CA GLY A 99 -3.55 0.04 -1.00
C GLY A 99 -2.09 -0.34 -0.89
N THR A 100 -1.43 -0.56 -2.02
CA THR A 100 -0.04 -1.04 -2.07
C THR A 100 0.93 0.04 -1.58
N LEU A 101 0.88 1.24 -2.16
CA LEU A 101 1.77 2.33 -1.75
C LEU A 101 1.39 2.83 -0.35
N GLY A 102 0.11 2.88 -0.01
CA GLY A 102 -0.33 3.24 1.34
C GLY A 102 0.19 2.27 2.39
N ALA A 103 0.13 0.96 2.13
CA ALA A 103 0.69 -0.04 3.03
C ALA A 103 2.21 0.09 3.13
N LEU A 104 2.92 0.23 2.01
CA LEU A 104 4.38 0.36 2.00
C LEU A 104 4.87 1.61 2.73
N ILE A 105 4.25 2.77 2.44
CA ILE A 105 4.61 4.04 3.08
C ILE A 105 4.27 3.98 4.57
N GLY A 106 3.05 3.55 4.90
CA GLY A 106 2.53 3.52 6.26
C GLY A 106 3.25 2.52 7.15
N ALA A 107 3.46 1.29 6.67
CA ALA A 107 4.15 0.25 7.41
C ALA A 107 5.64 0.54 7.48
N ASP A 108 6.31 0.67 6.33
CA ASP A 108 7.77 0.62 6.30
C ASP A 108 8.39 2.00 6.40
N ILE A 109 8.04 2.92 5.48
CA ILE A 109 8.72 4.21 5.34
C ILE A 109 8.57 5.07 6.61
N LEU A 110 7.34 5.20 7.11
CA LEU A 110 7.06 6.02 8.29
C LEU A 110 7.62 5.43 9.59
N ASN A 111 7.94 4.13 9.63
CA ASN A 111 8.58 3.50 10.78
C ASN A 111 10.11 3.37 10.65
N LEU A 112 10.73 3.80 9.55
CA LEU A 112 12.19 3.82 9.39
C LEU A 112 12.93 4.47 10.57
N PRO A 113 12.49 5.62 11.14
CA PRO A 113 13.18 6.24 12.28
C PRO A 113 13.19 5.37 13.54
N LYS A 114 12.24 4.44 13.66
CA LYS A 114 12.10 3.56 14.83
C LYS A 114 12.87 2.25 14.66
N LEU A 115 13.49 1.99 13.51
CA LEU A 115 14.26 0.75 13.26
C LEU A 115 15.43 0.55 14.22
N GLY A 116 15.98 1.63 14.78
CA GLY A 116 17.02 1.53 15.82
C GLY A 116 16.59 0.74 17.06
N GLN A 117 15.28 0.55 17.27
CA GLN A 117 14.71 -0.22 18.37
C GLN A 117 14.64 -1.73 18.10
N LEU A 118 14.76 -2.16 16.83
CA LEU A 118 14.56 -3.56 16.43
C LEU A 118 15.68 -4.50 16.90
N GLN A 119 16.85 -3.94 17.26
CA GLN A 119 18.06 -4.70 17.62
C GLN A 119 18.33 -5.86 16.64
N ALA A 120 17.98 -5.67 15.36
CA ALA A 120 18.07 -6.69 14.33
C ALA A 120 19.28 -6.42 13.41
N PRO A 121 19.98 -7.47 12.95
CA PRO A 121 21.13 -7.33 12.04
C PRO A 121 20.73 -6.83 10.64
N SER A 122 19.52 -7.14 10.19
CA SER A 122 18.98 -6.72 8.90
C SER A 122 17.48 -6.46 8.96
N VAL A 123 17.00 -5.50 8.18
CA VAL A 123 15.58 -5.18 7.97
C VAL A 123 15.31 -5.04 6.47
N SER A 124 14.22 -5.63 6.00
CA SER A 124 13.79 -5.57 4.60
C SER A 124 12.49 -4.76 4.45
N ILE A 125 12.52 -3.72 3.62
CA ILE A 125 11.34 -2.96 3.19
C ILE A 125 10.54 -3.81 2.19
N GLY A 126 9.22 -3.81 2.30
CA GLY A 126 8.34 -4.74 1.58
C GLY A 126 8.46 -6.16 2.11
N GLY A 127 8.77 -6.30 3.40
CA GLY A 127 8.75 -7.53 4.20
C GLY A 127 9.78 -8.62 3.86
N ALA A 128 9.58 -9.77 4.52
CA ALA A 128 10.58 -10.84 4.64
C ALA A 128 10.40 -12.03 3.67
N GLY A 129 9.29 -12.08 2.91
CA GLY A 129 8.95 -13.17 1.97
C GLY A 129 8.81 -12.70 0.51
N THR A 130 8.68 -13.62 -0.44
CA THR A 130 8.56 -13.29 -1.88
C THR A 130 7.29 -12.51 -2.24
N PHE A 131 6.18 -12.78 -1.55
CA PHE A 131 4.94 -12.01 -1.64
C PHE A 131 4.58 -11.51 -0.26
N ASP A 132 4.98 -10.27 0.03
CA ASP A 132 4.71 -9.65 1.32
C ASP A 132 3.29 -9.08 1.43
N GLY A 133 2.88 -8.74 2.65
CA GLY A 133 1.63 -8.05 2.96
C GLY A 133 1.40 -6.81 2.10
N VAL A 134 2.45 -6.08 1.71
CA VAL A 134 2.33 -4.94 0.77
C VAL A 134 1.78 -5.37 -0.59
N TYR A 135 2.40 -6.38 -1.23
CA TYR A 135 1.96 -6.85 -2.55
C TYR A 135 0.58 -7.51 -2.48
N LEU A 136 0.35 -8.34 -1.45
CA LEU A 136 -0.95 -8.96 -1.21
C LEU A 136 -2.02 -7.92 -0.92
N THR A 137 -1.69 -6.81 -0.26
CA THR A 137 -2.63 -5.70 -0.07
C THR A 137 -3.16 -5.18 -1.40
N GLY A 138 -2.27 -4.88 -2.34
CA GLY A 138 -2.68 -4.43 -3.67
C GLY A 138 -3.64 -5.40 -4.37
N LEU A 139 -3.29 -6.69 -4.38
CA LEU A 139 -4.11 -7.72 -5.02
C LEU A 139 -5.46 -7.93 -4.31
N VAL A 140 -5.45 -8.05 -2.98
CA VAL A 140 -6.66 -8.26 -2.19
C VAL A 140 -7.58 -7.03 -2.29
N SER A 141 -7.03 -5.81 -2.30
CA SER A 141 -7.82 -4.60 -2.53
C SER A 141 -8.50 -4.60 -3.89
N VAL A 142 -7.81 -5.02 -4.96
CA VAL A 142 -8.41 -5.17 -6.28
C VAL A 142 -9.55 -6.20 -6.25
N LEU A 143 -9.31 -7.37 -5.64
CA LEU A 143 -10.33 -8.42 -5.53
C LEU A 143 -11.57 -7.92 -4.75
N LEU A 144 -11.37 -7.26 -3.61
CA LEU A 144 -12.46 -6.72 -2.81
C LEU A 144 -13.25 -5.66 -3.57
N VAL A 145 -12.57 -4.74 -4.27
CA VAL A 145 -13.24 -3.72 -5.09
C VAL A 145 -14.02 -4.34 -6.26
N LEU A 146 -13.52 -5.42 -6.85
CA LEU A 146 -14.27 -6.15 -7.88
C LEU A 146 -15.54 -6.83 -7.34
N LEU A 147 -15.49 -7.33 -6.10
CA LEU A 147 -16.63 -7.98 -5.44
C LEU A 147 -17.68 -7.00 -4.91
N LEU A 148 -17.27 -5.76 -4.60
CA LEU A 148 -18.13 -4.71 -4.05
C LEU A 148 -18.77 -3.79 -5.11
N LYS A 149 -18.56 -4.09 -6.40
CA LYS A 149 -19.16 -3.36 -7.53
C LYS A 149 -20.65 -3.66 -7.69
#